data_AF-A0A0J6ZCP3-F1
#
_entry.id   AF-A0A0J6ZCP3-F1
#
_cell.length_a   1.000
_cell.length_b   1.000
_cell.length_c   1.000
_cell.angle_alpha   90.00
_cell.angle_beta   90.00
_cell.angle_gamma   90.00
#
_symmetry.space_group_name_H-M   'P 1'
#
loop_
_entity.id
_entity.type
_entity.pdbx_description
1 polymer ?
#
loop_
_entity_poly.entity_id
_entity_poly.type
_entity_poly.pdbx_seq_one_letter_code
_entity_poly.pdbx_strand_id
1 'polypeptide(L)' 'MDDDHAALWAAESAACDPTPWERWVDELEAQLGHSADGDENTDGYSMDGFYAQWKSGMTAAAAAASVAHRREVEAATRGE' A
#
# COMPACT_ATOMS: atom_id res chain seq x y z
N MET A 1 -32.30 13.62 -23.25
CA MET A 1 -31.87 12.21 -23.17
C MET A 1 -30.37 12.24 -23.36
N ASP A 2 -29.66 12.59 -22.28
CA ASP A 2 -28.18 12.63 -22.18
C ASP A 2 -27.71 11.88 -20.91
N ASP A 3 -28.64 11.48 -20.04
CA ASP A 3 -28.39 10.83 -18.75
C ASP A 3 -27.95 9.36 -18.85
N ASP A 4 -28.29 8.67 -19.95
CA ASP A 4 -27.93 7.26 -20.14
C ASP A 4 -26.41 7.08 -20.32
N HIS A 5 -25.72 8.05 -20.93
CA HIS A 5 -24.28 7.96 -21.18
C HIS A 5 -23.45 8.23 -19.91
N ALA A 6 -23.91 9.15 -19.06
CA ALA A 6 -23.27 9.41 -17.76
C ALA A 6 -23.48 8.25 -16.78
N ALA A 7 -24.67 7.64 -16.78
CA ALA A 7 -24.97 6.48 -15.95
C ALA A 7 -24.19 5.23 -16.39
N LEU A 8 -24.07 4.99 -17.70
CA LEU A 8 -23.24 3.91 -18.24
C LEU A 8 -21.76 4.10 -17.88
N TRP A 9 -21.23 5.31 -18.07
CA TRP A 9 -19.83 5.59 -17.74
C TRP A 9 -19.53 5.44 -16.24
N ALA A 10 -20.45 5.88 -15.38
CA ALA A 10 -20.32 5.69 -13.93
C ALA A 10 -20.37 4.20 -13.54
N ALA A 11 -21.22 3.41 -14.19
CA ALA A 11 -21.31 1.97 -13.97
C ALA A 11 -20.06 1.22 -14.48
N GLU A 12 -19.53 1.58 -15.66
CA GLU A 12 -18.30 1.01 -16.20
C GLU A 12 -17.07 1.37 -15.36
N SER A 13 -17.02 2.60 -14.83
CA SER A 13 -15.94 3.02 -13.94
C SER A 13 -16.01 2.36 -12.57
N ALA A 14 -17.21 2.13 -12.03
CA ALA A 14 -17.42 1.42 -10.77
C ALA A 14 -17.20 -0.11 -10.87
N ALA A 15 -17.30 -0.66 -12.08
CA ALA A 15 -17.02 -2.08 -12.37
C ALA A 15 -15.53 -2.37 -12.58
N CYS A 16 -14.64 -1.36 -12.46
CA CYS A 16 -13.21 -1.57 -12.47
C CYS A 16 -12.81 -2.24 -11.15
N ASP A 17 -12.77 -3.58 -11.15
CA ASP A 17 -12.30 -4.36 -10.02
C ASP A 17 -10.86 -3.92 -9.65
N PRO A 18 -10.56 -3.69 -8.36
CA PRO A 18 -9.22 -3.30 -7.96
C PRO A 18 -8.22 -4.35 -8.43
N THR A 19 -7.11 -3.88 -8.97
CA THR A 19 -6.03 -4.77 -9.42
C THR A 19 -5.49 -5.60 -8.25
N PRO A 20 -4.86 -6.74 -8.50
CA PRO A 20 -4.19 -7.52 -7.45
C PRO A 20 -3.16 -6.70 -6.66
N TRP A 21 -2.56 -5.68 -7.28
CA TRP A 21 -1.68 -4.73 -6.61
C TRP A 21 -2.46 -3.81 -5.66
N GLU A 22 -3.55 -3.19 -6.11
CA GLU A 22 -4.37 -2.31 -5.27
C GLU A 22 -4.95 -3.04 -4.06
N ARG A 23 -5.44 -4.28 -4.24
CA ARG A 23 -5.89 -5.10 -3.11
C ARG A 23 -4.76 -5.42 -2.13
N TRP A 24 -3.54 -5.62 -2.63
CA TRP A 24 -2.38 -5.88 -1.78
C TRP A 24 -1.96 -4.63 -0.99
N VAL A 25 -2.04 -3.45 -1.60
CA VAL A 25 -1.77 -2.17 -0.93
C VAL A 25 -2.81 -1.87 0.15
N ASP A 26 -4.09 -2.07 -0.14
CA ASP A 26 -5.16 -1.89 0.85
C ASP A 26 -4.93 -2.76 2.10
N GLU A 27 -4.60 -4.03 1.91
CA GLU A 27 -4.24 -4.95 3.00
C GLU A 27 -2.95 -4.54 3.73
N LEU A 28 -1.99 -3.93 3.05
CA LEU A 28 -0.77 -3.40 3.66
C LEU A 28 -1.09 -2.19 4.54
N GLU A 29 -1.86 -1.23 4.03
CA GLU A 29 -2.24 -0.02 4.76
C GLU A 29 -3.12 -0.35 5.98
N ALA A 30 -4.01 -1.33 5.86
CA ALA A 30 -4.79 -1.85 6.98
C ALA A 30 -3.91 -2.39 8.11
N GLN A 31 -2.76 -3.00 7.76
CA GLN A 31 -1.81 -3.56 8.75
C GLN A 31 -0.84 -2.52 9.30
N LEU A 32 -0.41 -1.57 8.48
CA LEU A 32 0.40 -0.43 8.91
C LEU A 32 -0.40 0.51 9.83
N GLY A 33 -1.72 0.61 9.63
CA GLY A 33 -2.58 1.60 10.28
C GLY A 33 -2.35 3.02 9.79
N HIS A 34 -1.65 3.18 8.66
CA HIS A 34 -1.35 4.43 7.98
C HIS A 34 -1.03 4.16 6.50
N SER A 35 -0.93 5.21 5.69
CA SER A 35 -0.69 5.08 4.26
C SER A 35 0.66 4.45 3.94
N ALA A 36 0.71 3.63 2.89
CA ALA A 36 1.91 2.97 2.39
C ALA A 36 2.77 3.89 1.51
N ASP A 37 2.25 5.06 1.14
CA ASP A 37 2.96 6.14 0.45
C ASP A 37 3.88 6.91 1.43
N GLY A 38 4.91 6.22 1.91
CA GLY A 38 5.96 6.80 2.74
C GLY A 38 7.12 7.37 1.92
N ASP A 39 7.92 8.20 2.57
CA ASP A 39 9.19 8.66 2.02
C ASP A 39 10.31 7.73 2.49
N GLU A 40 11.09 7.18 1.55
CA GLU A 40 12.14 6.21 1.90
C GLU A 40 13.19 6.81 2.86
N ASN A 41 13.46 8.11 2.77
CA ASN A 41 14.44 8.78 3.60
C ASN A 41 13.91 9.13 5.01
N THR A 42 12.60 9.29 5.16
CA THR A 42 11.96 9.70 6.42
C THR A 42 11.34 8.52 7.16
N ASP A 43 10.68 7.63 6.43
CA ASP A 43 9.90 6.50 6.95
C ASP A 43 10.60 5.15 6.77
N GLY A 44 11.65 5.11 5.93
CA GLY A 44 12.39 3.90 5.60
C GLY A 44 11.67 2.99 4.60
N TYR A 45 10.47 3.34 4.13
CA TYR A 45 9.72 2.60 3.12
C TYR A 45 9.15 3.55 2.08
N SER A 46 8.81 3.01 0.92
CA SER A 46 8.21 3.75 -0.19
C SER A 46 7.29 2.83 -0.99
N MET A 47 6.38 3.44 -1.76
CA MET A 47 5.47 2.67 -2.61
C MET A 47 6.22 1.86 -3.68
N ASP A 48 7.36 2.36 -4.19
CA ASP A 48 8.23 1.62 -5.12
C ASP A 48 8.87 0.40 -4.43
N GLY A 49 9.38 0.58 -3.20
CA GLY A 49 9.92 -0.52 -2.40
C GLY A 49 8.88 -1.59 -2.08
N PHE A 50 7.63 -1.19 -1.80
CA PHE A 50 6.53 -2.14 -1.62
C PHE A 50 6.14 -2.84 -2.93
N TYR A 51 6.17 -2.13 -4.05
CA TYR A 51 5.91 -2.74 -5.36
C TYR A 51 6.96 -3.80 -5.72
N ALA A 52 8.23 -3.56 -5.40
CA ALA A 52 9.30 -4.55 -5.54
C ALA A 52 9.07 -5.79 -4.66
N GLN A 53 8.66 -5.60 -3.40
CA GLN A 53 8.34 -6.70 -2.47
C GLN A 53 7.14 -7.53 -2.97
N TRP A 54 6.08 -6.86 -3.42
CA TRP A 54 4.92 -7.53 -4.01
C TRP A 54 5.29 -8.37 -5.23
N LYS A 55 6.09 -7.82 -6.16
CA LYS A 55 6.58 -8.58 -7.33
C LYS A 55 7.48 -9.76 -6.94
N SER A 56 8.15 -9.71 -5.80
CA SER A 56 8.92 -10.84 -5.27
C SER A 56 8.04 -11.93 -4.64
N GLY A 57 6.71 -11.74 -4.59
CA GLY A 57 5.76 -12.65 -3.96
C GLY A 57 5.62 -12.47 -2.45
N MET A 58 6.12 -11.36 -1.90
CA MET A 58 5.94 -11.05 -0.49
C MET A 58 4.47 -10.72 -0.20
N THR A 59 3.96 -11.21 0.92
CA THR A 59 2.61 -10.88 1.39
C THR A 59 2.60 -9.48 2.02
N ALA A 60 1.44 -8.80 1.97
CA ALA A 60 1.26 -7.49 2.60
C ALA A 60 1.63 -7.53 4.10
N ALA A 61 1.30 -8.65 4.77
CA ALA A 61 1.64 -8.85 6.18
C ALA A 61 3.14 -8.93 6.45
N ALA A 62 3.90 -9.63 5.61
CA ALA A 62 5.35 -9.71 5.74
C ALA A 62 6.02 -8.35 5.48
N ALA A 63 5.50 -7.59 4.52
CA ALA A 63 5.98 -6.23 4.24
C ALA A 63 5.70 -5.27 5.42
N ALA A 64 4.47 -5.30 5.98
CA ALA A 64 4.11 -4.51 7.15
C ALA A 64 5.00 -4.83 8.37
N ALA A 65 5.21 -6.12 8.64
CA ALA A 65 6.10 -6.56 9.73
C ALA A 65 7.54 -6.07 9.55
N SER A 66 8.03 -6.00 8.31
CA SER A 66 9.38 -5.51 8.00
C SER A 66 9.55 -4.02 8.32
N VAL A 67 8.50 -3.22 8.11
CA VAL A 67 8.48 -1.80 8.51
C VAL A 67 8.48 -1.65 10.02
N ALA A 68 7.63 -2.41 10.71
CA ALA A 68 7.56 -2.39 12.18
C ALA A 68 8.92 -2.75 12.81
N HIS A 69 9.55 -3.82 12.33
CA HIS A 69 10.84 -4.27 12.82
C HIS A 69 11.95 -3.22 12.63
N ARG A 70 11.98 -2.55 11.47
CA ARG A 70 12.97 -1.49 11.22
C ARG A 70 12.82 -0.34 12.22
N ARG A 71 11.59 0.11 12.49
CA ARG A 71 11.33 1.20 13.46
C ARG A 71 11.76 0.83 14.87
N GLU A 72 11.58 -0.43 15.29
CA GLU A 72 12.06 -0.91 16.58
C GLU A 72 13.58 -0.87 16.70
N VAL A 73 14.30 -1.28 15.63
CA VAL A 73 15.76 -1.22 15.58
C VAL A 73 16.27 0.23 15.64
N GLU A 74 15.67 1.15 14.90
CA GLU A 74 16.04 2.58 14.93
C GLU A 74 15.74 3.25 16.28
N ALA A 75 14.64 2.85 16.94
CA ALA A 75 14.32 3.34 18.28
C ALA A 75 15.34 2.84 19.31
N ALA A 76 15.82 1.59 19.17
CA ALA A 76 16.83 1.03 20.05
C ALA A 76 18.20 1.72 19.90
N THR A 77 18.59 2.10 18.68
CA THR A 77 19.91 2.74 18.42
C THR A 77 19.96 4.23 18.75
N ARG A 78 18.81 4.93 18.82
CA ARG A 78 18.74 6.34 19.22
C ARG A 78 18.73 6.53 20.75
N GLY A 79 18.58 5.45 21.52
CA GLY A 79 18.44 5.48 22.99
C GLY A 79 19.74 5.46 23.80
N GLU A 80 20.92 5.54 23.16
CA GLU A 80 22.24 5.45 23.81
C GLU A 80 22.99 6.78 23.90
#